data_AF-A0A6A6TV52-F1
#
_entry.id   AF-A0A6A6TV52-F1
#
_cell.length_a   1.000
_cell.length_b   1.000
_cell.length_c   1.000
_cell.angle_alpha   90.00
_cell.angle_beta   90.00
_cell.angle_gamma   90.00
#
_symmetry.space_group_name_H-M   'P 1'
#
loop_
_entity.id
_entity.type
_entity.pdbx_description
1 polymer ?
#
loop_
_entity_poly.entity_id
_entity_poly.type
_entity_poly.pdbx_seq_one_letter_code
_entity_poly.pdbx_strand_id
1 'polypeptide(L)'
;MPAESSCPVAEVDRVLAPYIHSRQETQKNRKVLSRYLSAHVRPPRTAAPRHLDQECPDPQDLVKPDLSGISHSRLQYLKALQAKSEARLRLQRLQSSLEDLRTSHISEATAGDDSGYDSEVTQSYITLLRQRRRFAELEVIQVSLEKLLNAKPTNSHKEPKSLVEEAVGEQPSLPPGRLEQLSQGPSNDTSMLKLKKEVLEAKANMDRAQAAKSDARRRSQSSPVLAQQVYALTHARDELVTWVEGELAKMSEESEMFEDASPVKRWPHEPLSYDIASPEIRIRSAYNSYTEVRLSLINAYGSIHRPLGTHDTHNQIDIENDILPPAGLGSATIAKILPHLPHIAMTSKNERSLLQQAVYLQSRLSSADDEIADSLLRLAEESHLLSSGQKHLKAWGKTAAQSDRATEEFVSARMEEIHQEVVKLWTIRELSSLHSRVLVCT
;
A
#
# COMPACT_ATOMS: atom_id res chain seq x y z
N MET A 1 54.90 3.77 17.55
CA MET A 1 54.33 5.12 17.68
C MET A 1 53.66 5.45 16.36
N PRO A 2 52.33 5.33 16.20
CA PRO A 2 51.66 5.84 15.00
C PRO A 2 51.25 7.29 15.22
N ALA A 3 51.38 8.08 14.17
CA ALA A 3 51.20 9.52 14.13
C ALA A 3 49.79 9.93 14.55
N GLU A 4 49.71 10.97 15.39
CA GLU A 4 48.50 11.74 15.66
C GLU A 4 48.08 12.42 14.35
N SER A 5 47.18 11.77 13.61
CA SER A 5 46.48 12.41 12.49
C SER A 5 45.46 13.37 13.10
N SER A 6 45.93 14.55 13.50
CA SER A 6 45.09 15.65 13.95
C SER A 6 44.11 16.02 12.84
N CYS A 7 42.83 15.76 13.07
CA CYS A 7 41.77 16.20 12.16
C CYS A 7 41.68 17.74 12.18
N PRO A 8 41.42 18.38 11.03
CA PRO A 8 41.39 19.84 10.91
C PRO A 8 40.25 20.51 11.69
N VAL A 9 39.31 19.74 12.26
CA VAL A 9 38.20 20.24 13.08
C VAL A 9 38.17 19.46 14.40
N ALA A 10 38.58 20.10 15.49
CA ALA A 10 38.71 19.48 16.82
C ALA A 10 37.37 18.97 17.38
N GLU A 11 36.26 19.56 16.97
CA GLU A 11 34.92 19.14 17.37
C GLU A 11 34.52 17.80 16.74
N VAL A 12 34.88 17.59 15.48
CA VAL A 12 34.68 16.32 14.77
C VAL A 12 35.56 15.23 15.38
N ASP A 13 36.80 15.57 15.73
CA ASP A 13 37.70 14.62 16.40
C ASP A 13 37.18 14.21 17.79
N ARG A 14 36.62 15.15 18.56
CA ARG A 14 35.96 14.83 19.86
C ARG A 14 34.75 13.91 19.69
N VAL A 15 33.95 14.12 18.66
CA VAL A 15 32.76 13.28 18.38
C VAL A 15 33.14 11.91 17.85
N LEU A 16 34.20 11.82 17.04
CA LEU A 16 34.66 10.59 16.40
C LEU A 16 35.66 9.80 17.25
N ALA A 17 36.33 10.42 18.22
CA ALA A 17 37.29 9.77 19.12
C ALA A 17 36.76 8.48 19.79
N PRO A 18 35.49 8.40 20.24
CA PRO A 18 34.92 7.15 20.76
C PRO A 18 34.72 6.04 19.70
N TYR A 19 34.75 6.40 18.41
CA TYR A 19 34.54 5.52 17.27
C TYR A 19 35.83 5.18 16.51
N ILE A 20 36.91 5.93 16.71
CA ILE A 20 38.24 5.66 16.19
C ILE A 20 38.94 4.68 17.13
N HIS A 21 39.20 3.46 16.65
CA HIS A 21 39.78 2.39 17.46
C HIS A 21 41.19 2.06 16.96
N SER A 22 42.08 1.69 17.89
CA SER A 22 43.37 1.12 17.52
C SER A 22 43.18 -0.19 16.74
N ARG A 23 44.16 -0.55 15.89
CA ARG A 23 44.13 -1.83 15.13
C ARG A 23 43.95 -3.04 16.05
N GLN A 24 44.55 -3.00 17.24
CA GLN A 24 44.44 -4.06 18.24
C GLN A 24 43.04 -4.15 18.86
N GLU A 25 42.43 -3.01 19.19
CA GLU A 25 41.07 -2.95 19.73
C GLU A 25 40.06 -3.38 18.68
N THR A 26 40.24 -3.00 17.42
CA THR A 26 39.40 -3.45 16.31
C THR A 26 39.47 -4.97 16.16
N GLN A 27 40.66 -5.57 16.28
CA GLN A 27 40.80 -7.02 16.22
C GLN A 27 40.17 -7.72 17.42
N LYS A 28 40.28 -7.15 18.64
CA LYS A 28 39.59 -7.65 19.84
C LYS A 28 38.07 -7.58 19.68
N ASN A 29 37.55 -6.43 19.24
CA ASN A 29 36.12 -6.23 18.97
C ASN A 29 35.60 -7.22 17.93
N ARG A 30 36.33 -7.42 16.82
CA ARG A 30 35.96 -8.43 15.80
C ARG A 30 35.93 -9.84 16.36
N LYS A 31 36.88 -10.23 17.23
CA LYS A 31 36.89 -11.56 17.88
C LYS A 31 35.72 -11.74 18.85
N VAL A 32 35.36 -10.69 19.61
CA VAL A 32 34.22 -10.74 20.52
C VAL A 32 32.91 -10.82 19.73
N LEU A 33 32.75 -10.01 18.69
CA LEU A 33 31.57 -10.04 17.82
C LEU A 33 31.46 -11.36 17.04
N SER A 34 32.56 -11.91 16.52
CA SER A 34 32.51 -13.20 15.84
C SER A 34 32.17 -14.33 16.79
N ARG A 35 32.62 -14.29 18.05
CA ARG A 35 32.21 -15.24 19.09
C ARG A 35 30.73 -15.08 19.44
N TYR A 36 30.23 -13.86 19.58
CA TYR A 36 28.81 -13.58 19.83
C TYR A 36 27.93 -14.08 18.68
N LEU A 37 28.24 -13.69 17.44
CA LEU A 37 27.49 -14.10 16.26
C LEU A 37 27.58 -15.62 16.05
N SER A 38 28.74 -16.25 16.23
CA SER A 38 28.84 -17.72 16.12
C SER A 38 28.12 -18.48 17.24
N ALA A 39 27.88 -17.85 18.40
CA ALA A 39 27.02 -18.41 19.43
C ALA A 39 25.54 -18.35 19.03
N HIS A 40 25.10 -17.26 18.38
CA HIS A 40 23.73 -17.09 17.90
C HIS A 40 23.42 -17.81 16.58
N VAL A 41 24.43 -18.06 15.75
CA VAL A 41 24.30 -18.74 14.45
C VAL A 41 24.41 -20.27 14.59
N ARG A 42 24.84 -20.80 15.75
CA ARG A 42 24.91 -22.25 15.96
C ARG A 42 23.54 -22.78 16.43
N PRO A 43 22.75 -23.45 15.57
CA PRO A 43 21.48 -24.02 16.00
C PRO A 43 21.70 -25.14 17.02
N PRO A 44 20.70 -25.43 17.88
CA PRO A 44 20.67 -26.68 18.63
C PRO A 44 20.79 -27.84 17.63
N ARG A 45 21.58 -28.84 18.02
CA ARG A 45 22.21 -29.91 17.20
C ARG A 45 21.27 -30.81 16.38
N THR A 46 19.98 -30.48 16.28
CA THR A 46 18.91 -31.36 15.79
C THR A 46 18.00 -30.74 14.72
N ALA A 47 18.14 -29.45 14.36
CA ALA A 47 17.32 -28.83 13.31
C ALA A 47 18.17 -28.07 12.28
N ALA A 48 17.88 -28.29 10.99
CA ALA A 48 18.48 -27.55 9.89
C ALA A 48 18.11 -26.05 10.00
N PRO A 49 19.04 -25.12 9.74
CA PRO A 49 18.79 -23.70 9.89
C PRO A 49 17.70 -23.25 8.92
N ARG A 50 16.56 -22.78 9.46
CA ARG A 50 15.53 -22.11 8.66
C ARG A 50 15.92 -20.63 8.54
N HIS A 51 15.85 -20.08 7.33
CA HIS A 51 16.15 -18.68 7.04
C HIS A 51 15.32 -17.71 7.91
N LEU A 52 14.08 -18.10 8.24
CA LEU A 52 13.16 -17.34 9.08
C LEU A 52 13.64 -17.16 10.53
N ASP A 53 14.34 -18.16 11.09
CA ASP A 53 14.87 -18.09 12.46
C ASP A 53 16.08 -17.13 12.54
N GLN A 54 16.68 -16.79 11.40
CA GLN A 54 17.81 -15.85 11.29
C GLN A 54 17.34 -14.40 11.07
N GLU A 55 16.21 -14.21 10.40
CA GLU A 55 15.60 -12.88 10.19
C GLU A 55 14.85 -12.37 11.44
N CYS A 56 14.29 -13.29 12.24
CA CYS A 56 13.61 -12.99 13.50
C CYS A 56 14.15 -13.88 14.63
N PRO A 57 15.29 -13.52 15.27
CA PRO A 57 15.74 -14.24 16.46
C PRO A 57 14.69 -14.08 17.56
N ASP A 58 14.22 -15.21 18.10
CA ASP A 58 13.26 -15.25 19.21
C ASP A 58 13.89 -14.51 20.41
N PRO A 59 13.24 -13.47 20.99
CA PRO A 59 13.83 -12.65 22.05
C PRO A 59 14.19 -13.43 23.33
N GLN A 60 13.76 -14.69 23.46
CA GLN A 60 14.04 -15.54 24.61
C GLN A 60 15.41 -16.24 24.55
N ASP A 61 16.00 -16.39 23.35
CA ASP A 61 17.31 -17.05 23.14
C ASP A 61 18.49 -16.07 23.09
N LEU A 62 18.28 -14.83 23.55
CA LEU A 62 19.34 -13.85 23.74
C LEU A 62 20.23 -14.27 24.93
N VAL A 63 21.18 -15.16 24.66
CA VAL A 63 22.34 -15.41 25.52
C VAL A 63 22.92 -14.06 25.90
N LYS A 64 22.84 -13.70 27.19
CA LYS A 64 23.41 -12.46 27.73
C LYS A 64 24.88 -12.41 27.33
N PRO A 65 25.30 -11.46 26.48
CA PRO A 65 26.69 -11.41 26.09
C PRO A 65 27.56 -11.09 27.30
N ASP A 66 28.64 -11.84 27.48
CA ASP A 66 29.75 -11.43 28.35
C ASP A 66 30.43 -10.21 27.69
N LEU A 67 29.95 -9.02 28.03
CA LEU A 67 30.34 -7.74 27.42
C LEU A 67 31.57 -7.08 28.04
N SER A 68 32.41 -7.82 28.77
CA SER A 68 33.54 -7.29 29.56
C SER A 68 34.66 -6.62 28.74
N GLY A 69 34.53 -6.50 27.41
CA GLY A 69 35.51 -5.87 26.53
C GLY A 69 34.95 -4.91 25.47
N ILE A 70 33.67 -4.53 25.54
CA ILE A 70 33.04 -3.67 24.52
C ILE A 70 33.05 -2.20 24.97
N SER A 71 33.39 -1.28 24.07
CA SER A 71 33.37 0.18 24.30
C SER A 71 32.02 0.66 24.87
N HIS A 72 32.07 1.65 25.78
CA HIS A 72 30.92 2.14 26.54
C HIS A 72 29.74 2.60 25.67
N SER A 73 30.01 3.21 24.50
CA SER A 73 28.96 3.66 23.56
C SER A 73 28.19 2.49 22.96
N ARG A 74 28.88 1.41 22.58
CA ARG A 74 28.24 0.20 22.07
C ARG A 74 27.47 -0.54 23.17
N LEU A 75 27.94 -0.50 24.42
CA LEU A 75 27.22 -1.05 25.56
C LEU A 75 25.91 -0.27 25.82
N GLN A 76 25.93 1.07 25.71
CA GLN A 76 24.72 1.88 25.77
C GLN A 76 23.74 1.56 24.63
N TYR A 77 24.24 1.37 23.42
CA TYR A 77 23.41 0.95 22.28
C TYR A 77 22.77 -0.42 22.50
N LEU A 78 23.52 -1.40 23.01
CA LEU A 78 22.97 -2.73 23.33
C LEU A 78 21.90 -2.66 24.43
N LYS A 79 22.12 -1.83 25.47
CA LYS A 79 21.09 -1.56 26.49
C LYS A 79 19.84 -0.91 25.89
N ALA A 80 20.00 0.03 24.97
CA ALA A 80 18.88 0.66 24.28
C ALA A 80 18.11 -0.33 23.39
N LEU A 81 18.82 -1.24 22.71
CA LEU A 81 18.20 -2.32 21.94
C LEU A 81 17.41 -3.28 22.83
N GLN A 82 17.96 -3.65 23.99
CA GLN A 82 17.26 -4.48 24.97
C GLN A 82 16.01 -3.77 25.51
N ALA A 83 16.13 -2.49 25.88
CA ALA A 83 14.97 -1.70 26.31
C ALA A 83 13.89 -1.61 25.23
N LYS A 84 14.29 -1.50 23.95
CA LYS A 84 13.39 -1.48 22.81
C LYS A 84 12.69 -2.82 22.60
N SER A 85 13.39 -3.95 22.71
CA SER A 85 12.77 -5.27 22.59
C SER A 85 11.79 -5.53 23.74
N GLU A 86 12.16 -5.18 24.97
CA GLU A 86 11.26 -5.25 26.13
C GLU A 86 10.02 -4.37 25.96
N ALA A 87 10.18 -3.15 25.44
CA ALA A 87 9.04 -2.27 25.16
C ALA A 87 8.10 -2.83 24.09
N ARG A 88 8.66 -3.44 23.02
CA ARG A 88 7.86 -4.11 21.97
C ARG A 88 7.07 -5.29 22.53
N LEU A 89 7.68 -6.12 23.36
CA LEU A 89 7.00 -7.24 24.02
C LEU A 89 5.86 -6.77 24.93
N ARG A 90 6.07 -5.68 25.69
CA ARG A 90 5.01 -5.07 26.50
C ARG A 90 3.86 -4.55 25.65
N LEU A 91 4.17 -3.89 24.53
CA LEU A 91 3.16 -3.40 23.60
C LEU A 91 2.34 -4.56 23.02
N GLN A 92 3.00 -5.63 22.56
CA GLN A 92 2.32 -6.79 22.01
C GLN A 92 1.42 -7.47 23.06
N ARG A 93 1.88 -7.60 24.31
CA ARG A 93 1.05 -8.11 25.42
C ARG A 93 -0.17 -7.22 25.71
N LEU A 94 -0.02 -5.90 25.62
CA LEU A 94 -1.14 -4.98 25.80
C LEU A 94 -2.11 -5.07 24.62
N GLN A 95 -1.61 -5.22 23.39
CA GLN A 95 -2.46 -5.42 22.22
C GLN A 95 -3.25 -6.71 22.31
N SER A 96 -2.63 -7.84 22.66
CA SER A 96 -3.34 -9.11 22.83
C SER A 96 -4.38 -9.01 23.95
N SER A 97 -4.06 -8.37 25.08
CA SER A 97 -5.02 -8.15 26.16
C SER A 97 -6.21 -7.27 25.73
N LEU A 98 -6.00 -6.28 24.85
CA LEU A 98 -7.09 -5.46 24.31
C LEU A 98 -7.95 -6.26 23.31
N GLU A 99 -7.34 -7.12 22.52
CA GLU A 99 -8.05 -8.01 21.60
C GLU A 99 -8.90 -9.05 22.38
N ASP A 100 -8.37 -9.61 23.47
CA ASP A 100 -9.11 -10.51 24.37
C ASP A 100 -10.31 -9.80 25.03
N LEU A 101 -10.13 -8.55 25.47
CA LEU A 101 -11.24 -7.72 25.99
C LEU A 101 -12.28 -7.39 24.92
N ARG A 102 -11.84 -7.14 23.67
CA ARG A 102 -12.75 -6.85 22.57
C ARG A 102 -13.55 -8.08 22.17
N THR A 103 -12.91 -9.24 22.10
CA THR A 103 -13.57 -10.50 21.73
C THR A 103 -14.53 -10.97 22.82
N SER A 104 -14.16 -10.87 24.10
CA SER A 104 -15.07 -11.14 25.22
C SER A 104 -16.32 -10.25 25.18
N HIS A 105 -16.17 -8.94 24.99
CA HIS A 105 -17.33 -8.04 24.86
C HIS A 105 -18.25 -8.35 23.66
N ILE A 106 -17.69 -8.80 22.52
CA ILE A 106 -18.51 -9.19 21.36
C ILE A 106 -19.27 -10.49 21.65
N SER A 107 -18.64 -11.46 22.31
CA SER A 107 -19.28 -12.74 22.66
C SER A 107 -20.35 -12.61 23.74
N GLU A 108 -20.19 -11.66 24.66
CA GLU A 108 -21.15 -11.38 25.74
C GLU A 108 -22.34 -10.55 25.23
N ALA A 109 -22.11 -9.64 24.28
CA ALA A 109 -23.15 -8.85 23.63
C ALA A 109 -24.09 -9.68 22.74
N THR A 110 -23.64 -10.80 22.15
CA THR A 110 -24.52 -11.67 21.34
C THR A 110 -25.37 -12.64 22.16
N ALA A 111 -25.14 -12.73 23.48
CA ALA A 111 -25.84 -13.68 24.36
C ALA A 111 -26.97 -13.06 25.21
N GLY A 112 -27.17 -11.74 25.17
CA GLY A 112 -28.07 -11.03 26.08
C GLY A 112 -28.98 -9.99 25.42
N ASP A 113 -29.86 -10.41 24.50
CA ASP A 113 -30.84 -9.51 23.85
C ASP A 113 -32.20 -9.42 24.59
N ASP A 114 -32.29 -9.89 25.84
CA ASP A 114 -33.57 -10.06 26.55
C ASP A 114 -33.88 -9.04 27.67
N SER A 115 -33.19 -7.90 27.78
CA SER A 115 -33.52 -6.90 28.82
C SER A 115 -33.33 -5.44 28.42
N GLY A 116 -34.33 -4.87 27.74
CA GLY A 116 -34.37 -3.43 27.45
C GLY A 116 -34.28 -2.51 28.68
N TYR A 117 -34.56 -3.01 29.89
CA TYR A 117 -34.43 -2.26 31.15
C TYR A 117 -32.97 -2.18 31.66
N ASP A 118 -32.16 -3.20 31.39
CA ASP A 118 -30.75 -3.21 31.80
C ASP A 118 -29.90 -2.37 30.83
N SER A 119 -30.34 -2.23 29.57
CA SER A 119 -29.70 -1.35 28.57
C SER A 119 -29.71 0.13 28.97
N GLU A 120 -30.79 0.66 29.58
CA GLU A 120 -30.84 2.08 29.97
C GLU A 120 -30.01 2.37 31.23
N VAL A 121 -30.01 1.47 32.22
CA VAL A 121 -29.18 1.59 33.43
C VAL A 121 -27.70 1.40 33.08
N THR A 122 -27.35 0.44 32.22
CA THR A 122 -25.99 0.27 31.73
C THR A 122 -25.55 1.43 30.84
N GLN A 123 -26.42 1.97 29.99
CA GLN A 123 -26.11 3.15 29.16
C GLN A 123 -25.88 4.40 30.01
N SER A 124 -26.71 4.63 31.03
CA SER A 124 -26.49 5.72 31.99
C SER A 124 -25.20 5.53 32.80
N TYR A 125 -24.86 4.31 33.20
CA TYR A 125 -23.59 4.00 33.85
C TYR A 125 -22.38 4.18 32.92
N ILE A 126 -22.48 3.78 31.64
CA ILE A 126 -21.44 3.97 30.61
C ILE A 126 -21.24 5.46 30.34
N THR A 127 -22.31 6.26 30.28
CA THR A 127 -22.17 7.72 30.11
C THR A 127 -21.47 8.35 31.31
N LEU A 128 -21.76 7.90 32.52
CA LEU A 128 -21.06 8.34 33.74
C LEU A 128 -19.58 7.92 33.73
N LEU A 129 -19.24 6.70 33.29
CA LEU A 129 -17.85 6.27 33.13
C LEU A 129 -17.10 7.09 32.06
N ARG A 130 -17.74 7.39 30.93
CA ARG A 130 -17.17 8.26 29.89
C ARG A 130 -16.94 9.67 30.42
N GLN A 131 -17.86 10.20 31.23
CA GLN A 131 -17.69 11.49 31.90
C GLN A 131 -16.51 11.47 32.89
N ARG A 132 -16.39 10.43 33.72
CA ARG A 132 -15.24 10.27 34.64
C ARG A 132 -13.92 10.14 33.90
N ARG A 133 -13.89 9.42 32.78
CA ARG A 133 -12.69 9.30 31.93
C ARG A 133 -12.30 10.64 31.32
N ARG A 134 -13.26 11.39 30.77
CA ARG A 134 -13.01 12.76 30.27
C ARG A 134 -12.51 13.68 31.37
N PHE A 135 -13.04 13.54 32.58
CA PHE A 135 -12.56 14.30 33.73
C PHE A 135 -11.11 13.94 34.09
N ALA A 136 -10.75 12.65 34.13
CA ALA A 136 -9.38 12.22 34.38
C ALA A 136 -8.42 12.67 33.26
N GLU A 137 -8.86 12.66 32.00
CA GLU A 137 -8.08 13.18 30.87
C GLU A 137 -7.84 14.70 31.02
N LEU A 138 -8.87 15.45 31.40
CA LEU A 138 -8.75 16.88 31.70
C LEU A 138 -7.85 17.16 32.92
N GLU A 139 -7.92 16.32 33.95
CA GLU A 139 -7.05 16.41 35.13
C GLU A 139 -5.58 16.17 34.74
N VAL A 140 -5.29 15.20 33.87
CA VAL A 140 -3.92 14.98 33.35
C VAL A 140 -3.46 16.19 32.54
N ILE A 141 -4.32 16.76 31.69
CA ILE A 141 -4.00 17.98 30.94
C ILE A 141 -3.73 19.14 31.90
N GLN A 142 -4.59 19.35 32.89
CA GLN A 142 -4.41 20.39 33.90
C GLN A 142 -3.11 20.20 34.67
N VAL A 143 -2.81 19.00 35.17
CA VAL A 143 -1.56 18.68 35.85
C VAL A 143 -0.36 18.90 34.93
N SER A 144 -0.48 18.61 33.63
CA SER A 144 0.59 18.87 32.66
C SER A 144 0.78 20.36 32.41
N LEU A 145 -0.30 21.14 32.35
CA LEU A 145 -0.26 22.60 32.20
C LEU A 145 0.28 23.27 33.46
N GLU A 146 -0.11 22.81 34.64
CA GLU A 146 0.46 23.24 35.92
C GLU A 146 1.94 22.89 35.98
N LYS A 147 2.36 21.71 35.51
CA LYS A 147 3.79 21.36 35.38
C LYS A 147 4.52 22.27 34.40
N LEU A 148 3.91 22.67 33.28
CA LEU A 148 4.50 23.60 32.31
C LEU A 148 4.55 25.04 32.84
N LEU A 149 3.54 25.47 33.59
CA LEU A 149 3.50 26.78 34.26
C LEU A 149 4.51 26.85 35.41
N ASN A 150 4.65 25.76 36.16
CA ASN A 150 5.61 25.63 37.26
C ASN A 150 7.03 25.28 36.78
N ALA A 151 7.18 24.78 35.56
CA ALA A 151 8.45 24.68 34.88
C ALA A 151 8.90 26.10 34.53
N LYS A 152 9.62 26.72 35.46
CA LYS A 152 10.35 27.96 35.18
C LYS A 152 11.16 27.74 33.90
N PRO A 153 11.00 28.58 32.85
CA PRO A 153 11.83 28.46 31.66
C PRO A 153 13.28 28.67 32.07
N THR A 154 14.09 27.62 32.04
CA THR A 154 15.53 27.70 32.32
C THR A 154 16.29 28.54 31.29
N ASN A 155 15.61 29.08 30.27
CA ASN A 155 16.17 29.88 29.19
C ASN A 155 15.48 31.25 29.00
N SER A 156 14.85 31.85 30.02
CA SER A 156 14.20 33.17 29.85
C SER A 156 15.16 34.37 29.80
N HIS A 157 16.48 34.18 29.83
CA HIS A 157 17.44 35.29 29.83
C HIS A 157 18.65 35.14 28.89
N LYS A 158 18.69 34.12 28.03
CA LYS A 158 19.70 34.12 26.95
C LYS A 158 19.14 34.90 25.78
N GLU A 159 19.66 36.10 25.55
CA GLU A 159 19.34 36.89 24.35
C GLU A 159 19.49 36.00 23.11
N PRO A 160 18.61 36.09 22.10
CA PRO A 160 18.64 35.22 20.93
C PRO A 160 20.00 35.26 20.20
N LYS A 161 20.75 36.36 20.35
CA LYS A 161 22.12 36.48 19.86
C LYS A 161 23.09 35.50 20.53
N SER A 162 23.03 35.38 21.86
CA SER A 162 23.87 34.45 22.62
C SER A 162 23.57 32.99 22.32
N LEU A 163 22.32 32.65 22.00
CA LEU A 163 21.93 31.29 21.61
C LEU A 163 22.44 30.93 20.21
N VAL A 164 22.45 31.89 19.28
CA VAL A 164 23.00 31.73 17.93
C VAL A 164 24.53 31.65 17.99
N GLU A 165 25.17 32.44 18.84
CA GLU A 165 26.62 32.43 19.05
C GLU A 165 27.12 31.15 19.73
N GLU A 166 26.33 30.58 20.67
CA GLU A 166 26.61 29.29 21.30
C GLU A 166 26.37 28.10 20.36
N ALA A 167 25.40 28.20 19.44
CA ALA A 167 25.06 27.13 18.50
C ALA A 167 25.88 27.15 17.19
N VAL A 168 26.33 28.33 16.74
CA VAL A 168 26.97 28.54 15.43
C VAL A 168 28.43 29.02 15.57
N GLY A 169 28.85 29.48 16.75
CA GLY A 169 30.14 30.12 16.97
C GLY A 169 30.19 31.57 16.48
N GLU A 170 31.20 32.34 16.90
CA GLU A 170 31.44 33.70 16.40
C GLU A 170 31.61 33.66 14.88
N GLN A 171 30.71 34.34 14.17
CA GLN A 171 30.77 34.44 12.71
C GLN A 171 32.04 35.21 12.31
N PRO A 172 32.90 34.67 11.41
CA PRO A 172 34.11 35.37 10.99
C PRO A 172 33.74 36.71 10.36
N SER A 173 34.48 37.76 10.72
CA SER A 173 34.25 39.11 10.22
C SER A 173 34.30 39.12 8.70
N LEU A 174 33.21 39.58 8.09
CA LEU A 174 33.10 39.65 6.64
C LEU A 174 34.16 40.62 6.07
N PRO A 175 34.78 40.30 4.93
CA PRO A 175 35.76 41.19 4.29
C PRO A 175 35.15 42.58 4.06
N PRO A 176 35.87 43.67 4.36
CA PRO A 176 35.33 45.04 4.37
C PRO A 176 34.72 45.48 3.04
N GLY A 177 35.09 44.86 1.91
CA GLY A 177 34.53 45.16 0.59
C GLY A 177 33.08 44.70 0.36
N ARG A 178 32.52 43.80 1.19
CA ARG A 178 31.14 43.30 1.01
C ARG A 178 30.09 44.07 1.83
N LEU A 179 30.52 44.78 2.88
CA LEU A 179 29.65 45.64 3.69
C LEU A 179 29.23 46.90 2.93
N GLU A 180 30.11 47.47 2.10
CA GLU A 180 29.78 48.63 1.25
C GLU A 180 28.74 48.30 0.16
N GLN A 181 28.73 47.07 -0.36
CA GLN A 181 27.74 46.61 -1.33
C GLN A 181 26.36 46.34 -0.69
N LEU A 182 26.31 45.99 0.60
CA LEU A 182 25.06 45.82 1.35
C LEU A 182 24.52 47.17 1.87
N SER A 183 25.38 48.14 2.18
CA SER A 183 24.96 49.50 2.55
C SER A 183 24.47 50.34 1.36
N GLN A 184 24.76 49.91 0.12
CA GLN A 184 24.20 50.47 -1.10
C GLN A 184 22.84 49.85 -1.48
N GLY A 185 22.21 49.08 -0.58
CA GLY A 185 20.79 48.75 -0.69
C GLY A 185 19.94 50.03 -0.64
N PRO A 186 18.78 50.07 -1.33
CA PRO A 186 18.00 51.28 -1.46
C PRO A 186 17.65 51.82 -0.07
N SER A 187 17.96 53.11 0.15
CA SER A 187 17.81 53.86 1.41
C SER A 187 16.74 53.26 2.33
N ASN A 188 17.09 53.02 3.61
CA ASN A 188 16.22 52.38 4.61
C ASN A 188 14.77 52.92 4.59
N ASP A 189 14.59 54.20 4.25
CA ASP A 189 13.28 54.84 4.11
C ASP A 189 12.44 54.25 2.96
N THR A 190 13.04 53.93 1.82
CA THR A 190 12.35 53.28 0.68
C THR A 190 11.93 51.85 1.00
N SER A 191 12.75 51.12 1.76
CA SER A 191 12.43 49.78 2.25
C SER A 191 11.34 49.82 3.31
N MET A 192 11.36 50.83 4.20
CA MET A 192 10.29 51.08 5.16
C MET A 192 8.97 51.46 4.48
N LEU A 193 9.02 52.26 3.41
CA LEU A 193 7.84 52.62 2.61
C LEU A 193 7.27 51.42 1.86
N LYS A 194 8.11 50.55 1.30
CA LYS A 194 7.68 49.27 0.71
C LYS A 194 7.02 48.38 1.76
N LEU A 195 7.62 48.24 2.95
CA LEU A 195 7.02 47.47 4.04
C LEU A 195 5.67 48.05 4.48
N LYS A 196 5.58 49.38 4.64
CA LYS A 196 4.31 50.04 4.98
C LYS A 196 3.25 49.83 3.91
N LYS A 197 3.64 49.88 2.63
CA LYS A 197 2.74 49.59 1.50
C LYS A 197 2.24 48.15 1.55
N GLU A 198 3.14 47.18 1.70
CA GLU A 198 2.80 45.75 1.79
C GLU A 198 1.91 45.45 3.00
N VAL A 199 2.17 46.07 4.16
CA VAL A 199 1.33 45.91 5.36
C VAL A 199 -0.07 46.49 5.13
N LEU A 200 -0.19 47.63 4.44
CA LEU A 200 -1.49 48.21 4.10
C LEU A 200 -2.24 47.36 3.07
N GLU A 201 -1.54 46.81 2.06
CA GLU A 201 -2.13 45.91 1.07
C GLU A 201 -2.57 44.59 1.71
N ALA A 202 -1.75 44.01 2.59
CA ALA A 202 -2.09 42.82 3.36
C ALA A 202 -3.30 43.06 4.27
N LYS A 203 -3.37 44.22 4.95
CA LYS A 203 -4.52 44.60 5.76
C LYS A 203 -5.78 44.78 4.91
N ALA A 204 -5.68 45.49 3.78
CA ALA A 204 -6.80 45.66 2.85
C ALA A 204 -7.29 44.33 2.27
N ASN A 205 -6.37 43.40 1.99
CA ASN A 205 -6.70 42.04 1.55
C ASN A 205 -7.40 41.25 2.67
N MET A 206 -6.93 41.34 3.90
CA MET A 206 -7.56 40.73 5.08
C MET A 206 -8.98 41.27 5.29
N ASP A 207 -9.16 42.59 5.21
CA ASP A 207 -10.47 43.24 5.38
C ASP A 207 -11.44 42.82 4.26
N ARG A 208 -10.96 42.73 3.00
CA ARG A 208 -11.75 42.19 1.87
C ARG A 208 -12.15 40.72 2.09
N ALA A 209 -11.24 39.89 2.59
CA ALA A 209 -11.53 38.49 2.90
C ALA A 209 -12.51 38.35 4.06
N GLN A 210 -12.40 39.19 5.09
CA GLN A 210 -13.34 39.23 6.21
C GLN A 210 -14.73 39.70 5.77
N ALA A 211 -14.81 40.72 4.91
CA ALA A 211 -16.07 41.18 4.32
C ALA A 211 -16.72 40.05 3.51
N ALA A 212 -15.99 39.40 2.60
CA ALA A 212 -16.47 38.28 1.81
C ALA A 212 -16.96 37.11 2.68
N LYS A 213 -16.24 36.79 3.77
CA LYS A 213 -16.65 35.78 4.75
C LYS A 213 -17.95 36.16 5.46
N SER A 214 -18.10 37.43 5.84
CA SER A 214 -19.31 37.92 6.49
C SER A 214 -20.52 37.92 5.54
N ASP A 215 -20.32 38.25 4.27
CA ASP A 215 -21.36 38.19 3.23
C ASP A 215 -21.77 36.76 2.91
N ALA A 216 -20.81 35.84 2.81
CA ALA A 216 -21.09 34.42 2.66
C ALA A 216 -21.89 33.86 3.85
N ARG A 217 -21.55 34.28 5.08
CA ARG A 217 -22.28 33.89 6.30
C ARG A 217 -23.68 34.49 6.36
N ARG A 218 -23.90 35.70 5.84
CA ARG A 218 -25.24 36.31 5.71
C ARG A 218 -26.08 35.57 4.66
N ARG A 219 -25.47 35.18 3.53
CA ARG A 219 -26.13 34.39 2.46
C ARG A 219 -26.47 32.96 2.90
N SER A 220 -25.71 32.36 3.81
CA SER A 220 -26.00 31.02 4.33
C SER A 220 -27.03 30.99 5.47
N GLN A 221 -27.37 32.13 6.06
CA GLN A 221 -28.40 32.24 7.11
C GLN A 221 -29.83 32.31 6.57
N SER A 222 -30.03 32.63 5.28
CA SER A 222 -31.32 32.42 4.61
C SER A 222 -31.46 30.94 4.27
N SER A 223 -32.46 30.26 4.84
CA SER A 223 -32.79 28.88 4.50
C SER A 223 -32.91 28.74 2.97
N PRO A 224 -32.00 28.02 2.30
CA PRO A 224 -32.00 27.98 0.85
C PRO A 224 -33.23 27.21 0.36
N VAL A 225 -33.97 27.81 -0.58
CA VAL A 225 -35.05 27.15 -1.29
C VAL A 225 -34.46 25.92 -2.01
N LEU A 226 -35.17 24.79 -2.01
CA LEU A 226 -34.71 23.51 -2.58
C LEU A 226 -34.12 23.66 -4.00
N ALA A 227 -34.72 24.52 -4.83
CA ALA A 227 -34.22 24.83 -6.17
C ALA A 227 -32.81 25.47 -6.17
N GLN A 228 -32.51 26.31 -5.18
CA GLN A 228 -31.19 26.94 -5.02
C GLN A 228 -30.15 25.95 -4.47
N GLN A 229 -30.56 24.98 -3.64
CA GLN A 229 -29.68 23.89 -3.21
C GLN A 229 -29.34 22.97 -4.38
N VAL A 230 -30.34 22.58 -5.18
CA VAL A 230 -30.12 21.76 -6.38
C VAL A 230 -29.22 22.50 -7.36
N TYR A 231 -29.46 23.79 -7.61
CA TYR A 231 -28.59 24.62 -8.46
C TYR A 231 -27.16 24.74 -7.93
N ALA A 232 -26.98 24.92 -6.62
CA ALA A 232 -25.65 24.98 -6.00
C ALA A 232 -24.93 23.62 -6.07
N LEU A 233 -25.65 22.51 -5.89
CA LEU A 233 -25.09 21.16 -6.01
C LEU A 233 -24.75 20.81 -7.45
N THR A 234 -25.56 21.21 -8.42
CA THR A 234 -25.22 21.05 -9.84
C THR A 234 -23.99 21.88 -10.18
N HIS A 235 -23.90 23.12 -9.69
CA HIS A 235 -22.75 23.96 -9.96
C HIS A 235 -21.47 23.42 -9.30
N ALA A 236 -21.55 22.94 -8.05
CA ALA A 236 -20.43 22.30 -7.37
C ALA A 236 -20.01 20.99 -8.06
N ARG A 237 -20.97 20.22 -8.58
CA ARG A 237 -20.67 19.05 -9.41
C ARG A 237 -19.94 19.44 -10.68
N ASP A 238 -20.41 20.46 -11.38
CA ASP A 238 -19.78 20.91 -12.64
C ASP A 238 -18.38 21.49 -12.38
N GLU A 239 -18.17 22.18 -11.25
CA GLU A 239 -16.85 22.66 -10.82
C GLU A 239 -15.91 21.49 -10.48
N LEU A 240 -16.40 20.45 -9.78
CA LEU A 240 -15.62 19.25 -9.54
C LEU A 240 -15.29 18.48 -10.82
N VAL A 241 -16.24 18.39 -11.75
CA VAL A 241 -16.01 17.75 -13.05
C VAL A 241 -14.95 18.51 -13.83
N THR A 242 -15.07 19.83 -13.95
CA THR A 242 -14.07 20.67 -14.63
C THR A 242 -12.71 20.65 -13.94
N TRP A 243 -12.67 20.57 -12.61
CA TRP A 243 -11.43 20.39 -11.87
C TRP A 243 -10.80 19.02 -12.13
N VAL A 244 -11.58 17.94 -12.09
CA VAL A 244 -11.10 16.58 -12.40
C VAL A 244 -10.67 16.47 -13.85
N GLU A 245 -11.43 17.02 -14.79
CA GLU A 245 -11.07 17.08 -16.21
C GLU A 245 -9.80 17.90 -16.43
N GLY A 246 -9.65 19.03 -15.73
CA GLY A 246 -8.44 19.83 -15.76
C GLY A 246 -7.23 19.11 -15.15
N GLU A 247 -7.43 18.32 -14.09
CA GLU A 247 -6.36 17.55 -13.47
C GLU A 247 -6.00 16.31 -14.31
N LEU A 248 -6.98 15.63 -14.91
CA LEU A 248 -6.77 14.55 -15.86
C LEU A 248 -6.10 15.03 -17.16
N ALA A 249 -6.42 16.25 -17.63
CA ALA A 249 -5.75 16.86 -18.78
C ALA A 249 -4.27 17.13 -18.49
N LYS A 250 -3.95 17.67 -17.30
CA LYS A 250 -2.55 17.83 -16.86
C LYS A 250 -1.83 16.49 -16.73
N MET A 251 -2.50 15.46 -16.21
CA MET A 251 -1.94 14.10 -16.14
C MET A 251 -1.72 13.49 -17.54
N SER A 252 -2.52 13.86 -18.55
CA SER A 252 -2.34 13.40 -19.92
C SER A 252 -1.17 14.10 -20.64
N GLU A 253 -0.96 15.41 -20.40
CA GLU A 253 0.23 16.12 -20.91
C GLU A 253 1.51 15.67 -20.20
N GLU A 254 1.43 15.33 -18.91
CA GLU A 254 2.55 14.75 -18.17
C GLU A 254 2.80 13.28 -18.59
N SER A 255 1.80 12.59 -19.15
CA SER A 255 1.97 11.24 -19.74
C SER A 255 2.74 11.23 -21.06
N GLU A 256 2.79 12.32 -21.83
CA GLU A 256 3.72 12.41 -22.98
C GLU A 256 5.19 12.53 -22.51
N MET A 257 5.44 12.98 -21.28
CA MET A 257 6.76 12.94 -20.64
C MET A 257 7.03 11.62 -19.88
N PHE A 258 6.00 10.81 -19.61
CA PHE A 258 6.11 9.48 -19.00
C PHE A 258 5.95 8.30 -19.98
N GLU A 259 5.78 8.56 -21.28
CA GLU A 259 5.73 7.52 -22.33
C GLU A 259 7.06 6.76 -22.52
N ASP A 260 8.15 7.14 -21.83
CA ASP A 260 9.41 6.40 -21.78
C ASP A 260 9.65 5.65 -20.45
N ALA A 261 8.62 5.50 -19.61
CA ALA A 261 8.69 4.76 -18.35
C ALA A 261 7.90 3.43 -18.37
N SER A 262 7.83 2.77 -19.52
CA SER A 262 7.48 1.35 -19.58
C SER A 262 8.75 0.51 -19.48
N PRO A 263 8.94 -0.35 -18.47
CA PRO A 263 10.12 -1.18 -18.34
C PRO A 263 10.00 -2.42 -19.25
N VAL A 264 9.91 -2.21 -20.56
CA VAL A 264 10.34 -3.21 -21.53
C VAL A 264 11.72 -2.78 -22.02
N LYS A 265 12.72 -3.24 -21.27
CA LYS A 265 14.15 -3.11 -21.55
C LYS A 265 14.44 -3.36 -23.03
N ARG A 266 14.60 -2.29 -23.82
CA ARG A 266 15.29 -2.37 -25.12
C ARG A 266 16.73 -2.74 -24.81
N TRP A 267 17.13 -3.95 -25.17
CA TRP A 267 18.51 -4.40 -25.03
C TRP A 267 19.41 -3.55 -25.95
N PRO A 268 20.69 -3.33 -25.59
CA PRO A 268 21.61 -2.64 -26.47
C PRO A 268 21.78 -3.49 -27.73
N HIS A 269 21.40 -2.90 -28.86
CA HIS A 269 21.45 -3.52 -30.16
C HIS A 269 22.92 -3.66 -30.59
N GLU A 270 23.55 -4.77 -30.25
CA GLU A 270 24.71 -5.27 -30.97
C GLU A 270 24.18 -5.87 -32.29
N PRO A 271 24.73 -5.51 -33.47
CA PRO A 271 24.14 -5.88 -34.74
C PRO A 271 24.49 -7.33 -35.08
N LEU A 272 23.76 -8.26 -34.48
CA LEU A 272 23.65 -9.62 -34.98
C LEU A 272 22.37 -9.70 -35.80
N SER A 273 22.54 -9.97 -37.09
CA SER A 273 21.47 -10.21 -38.05
C SER A 273 20.54 -11.32 -37.56
N TYR A 274 19.45 -10.95 -36.90
CA TYR A 274 18.39 -11.88 -36.54
C TYR A 274 17.41 -12.03 -37.69
N ASP A 275 17.18 -13.28 -38.06
CA ASP A 275 16.25 -13.71 -39.08
C ASP A 275 14.79 -13.37 -38.70
N ILE A 276 14.27 -12.33 -39.36
CA ILE A 276 12.92 -11.74 -39.21
C ILE A 276 11.83 -12.77 -39.56
N ALA A 277 12.16 -13.85 -40.27
CA ALA A 277 11.21 -14.90 -40.60
C ALA A 277 10.68 -15.63 -39.36
N SER A 278 11.49 -15.78 -38.30
CA SER A 278 11.11 -16.55 -37.11
C SER A 278 10.01 -15.94 -36.23
N PRO A 279 9.98 -14.62 -35.93
CA PRO A 279 8.86 -14.01 -35.21
C PRO A 279 7.59 -13.94 -36.05
N GLU A 280 7.68 -13.68 -37.36
CA GLU A 280 6.49 -13.63 -38.23
C GLU A 280 5.78 -14.98 -38.31
N ILE A 281 6.54 -16.08 -38.42
CA ILE A 281 5.97 -17.44 -38.44
C ILE A 281 5.26 -17.75 -37.11
N ARG A 282 5.83 -17.32 -35.97
CA ARG A 282 5.20 -17.47 -34.64
C ARG A 282 3.93 -16.63 -34.49
N ILE A 283 3.93 -15.40 -34.98
CA ILE A 283 2.75 -14.53 -34.94
C ILE A 283 1.64 -15.11 -35.83
N ARG A 284 1.98 -15.58 -37.03
CA ARG A 284 1.02 -16.23 -37.93
C ARG A 284 0.46 -17.52 -37.35
N SER A 285 1.28 -18.37 -36.72
CA SER A 285 0.79 -19.59 -36.09
C SER A 285 -0.12 -19.30 -34.89
N ALA A 286 0.21 -18.30 -34.07
CA ALA A 286 -0.64 -17.85 -32.97
C ALA A 286 -1.98 -17.29 -33.47
N TYR A 287 -1.96 -16.50 -34.55
CA TYR A 287 -3.17 -15.94 -35.14
C TYR A 287 -4.05 -17.01 -35.78
N ASN A 288 -3.45 -18.02 -36.43
CA ASN A 288 -4.17 -19.17 -36.97
C ASN A 288 -4.82 -20.02 -35.86
N SER A 289 -4.09 -20.27 -34.77
CA SER A 289 -4.65 -20.97 -33.61
C SER A 289 -5.83 -20.20 -33.00
N TYR A 290 -5.71 -18.87 -32.90
CA TYR A 290 -6.79 -18.02 -32.44
C TYR A 290 -8.04 -18.07 -33.33
N THR A 291 -7.86 -18.02 -34.66
CA THR A 291 -9.00 -18.07 -35.60
C THR A 291 -9.65 -19.46 -35.62
N GLU A 292 -8.89 -20.54 -35.52
CA GLU A 292 -9.40 -21.90 -35.39
C GLU A 292 -10.26 -22.09 -34.13
N VAL A 293 -9.76 -21.62 -32.98
CA VAL A 293 -10.51 -21.66 -31.72
C VAL A 293 -11.80 -20.83 -31.84
N ARG A 294 -11.73 -19.66 -32.49
CA ARG A 294 -12.90 -18.80 -32.66
C ARG A 294 -13.93 -19.39 -33.62
N LEU A 295 -13.49 -20.04 -34.70
CA LEU A 295 -14.37 -20.78 -35.59
C LEU A 295 -15.00 -21.99 -34.89
N SER A 296 -14.24 -22.72 -34.09
CA SER A 296 -14.75 -23.80 -33.24
C SER A 296 -15.83 -23.31 -32.27
N LEU A 297 -15.61 -22.16 -31.62
CA LEU A 297 -16.58 -21.54 -30.72
C LEU A 297 -17.86 -21.10 -31.46
N ILE A 298 -17.72 -20.49 -32.64
CA ILE A 298 -18.87 -20.11 -33.48
C ILE A 298 -19.65 -21.34 -33.92
N ASN A 299 -18.96 -22.42 -34.30
CA ASN A 299 -19.60 -23.68 -34.67
C ASN A 299 -20.30 -24.35 -33.48
N ALA A 300 -19.68 -24.33 -32.29
CA ALA A 300 -20.30 -24.80 -31.06
C ALA A 300 -21.54 -23.98 -30.70
N TYR A 301 -21.46 -22.66 -30.83
CA TYR A 301 -22.60 -21.77 -30.62
C TYR A 301 -23.72 -22.03 -31.65
N GLY A 302 -23.37 -22.22 -32.93
CA GLY A 302 -24.29 -22.59 -34.00
C GLY A 302 -24.94 -23.96 -33.77
N SER A 303 -24.21 -24.92 -33.19
CA SER A 303 -24.76 -26.23 -32.82
C SER A 303 -25.71 -26.16 -31.63
N ILE A 304 -25.49 -25.24 -30.68
CA ILE A 304 -26.37 -24.99 -29.54
C ILE A 304 -27.65 -24.26 -29.98
N HIS A 305 -27.54 -23.40 -30.99
CA HIS A 305 -28.67 -22.61 -31.53
C HIS A 305 -29.41 -23.26 -32.70
N ARG A 306 -28.95 -24.39 -33.25
CA ARG A 306 -29.68 -25.13 -34.28
C ARG A 306 -30.84 -25.88 -33.58
N PRO A 307 -32.11 -25.50 -33.80
CA PRO A 307 -33.21 -26.27 -33.27
C PRO A 307 -33.13 -27.68 -33.86
N LEU A 308 -33.34 -28.71 -33.03
CA LEU A 308 -33.49 -30.09 -33.48
C LEU A 308 -34.67 -30.15 -34.47
N GLY A 309 -34.34 -30.05 -35.76
CA GLY A 309 -35.25 -30.31 -36.85
C GLY A 309 -35.50 -31.81 -36.91
N THR A 310 -36.76 -32.16 -36.72
CA THR A 310 -37.37 -33.44 -37.05
C THR A 310 -36.85 -33.98 -38.38
N HIS A 311 -36.46 -35.25 -38.39
CA HIS A 311 -36.47 -36.05 -39.61
C HIS A 311 -37.85 -35.89 -40.26
N ASP A 312 -37.91 -35.40 -41.48
CA ASP A 312 -38.75 -35.97 -42.52
C ASP A 312 -38.28 -35.53 -43.91
N THR A 313 -38.14 -36.53 -44.76
CA THR A 313 -37.90 -36.46 -46.19
C THR A 313 -39.11 -35.84 -46.90
N HIS A 314 -38.93 -34.78 -47.69
CA HIS A 314 -39.31 -34.75 -49.11
C HIS A 314 -38.92 -33.42 -49.78
N ASN A 315 -38.43 -33.55 -51.02
CA ASN A 315 -38.24 -32.47 -51.99
C ASN A 315 -39.54 -31.69 -52.22
N GLN A 316 -39.48 -30.36 -52.32
CA GLN A 316 -39.70 -29.60 -53.56
C GLN A 316 -39.62 -28.08 -53.35
N ILE A 317 -39.18 -27.44 -54.43
CA ILE A 317 -39.04 -26.01 -54.69
C ILE A 317 -40.44 -25.39 -54.70
N ASP A 318 -40.61 -24.20 -54.11
CA ASP A 318 -41.20 -23.04 -54.80
C ASP A 318 -41.12 -21.75 -53.99
N ILE A 319 -40.84 -20.68 -54.74
CA ILE A 319 -40.75 -19.28 -54.32
C ILE A 319 -42.17 -18.72 -54.37
N GLU A 320 -42.70 -18.21 -53.25
CA GLU A 320 -43.60 -17.05 -53.33
C GLU A 320 -43.59 -16.25 -52.02
N ASN A 321 -43.54 -14.93 -52.21
CA ASN A 321 -43.59 -13.92 -51.16
C ASN A 321 -44.94 -13.98 -50.45
N ASP A 322 -44.93 -13.98 -49.12
CA ASP A 322 -46.00 -13.28 -48.42
C ASP A 322 -45.50 -12.63 -47.12
N ILE A 323 -45.80 -11.35 -47.01
CA ILE A 323 -45.38 -10.44 -45.95
C ILE A 323 -46.42 -10.55 -44.84
N LEU A 324 -46.08 -11.20 -43.72
CA LEU A 324 -46.79 -10.99 -42.46
C LEU A 324 -45.84 -11.09 -41.24
N PRO A 325 -46.03 -10.25 -40.20
CA PRO A 325 -45.03 -10.02 -39.17
C PRO A 325 -45.00 -11.16 -38.11
N PRO A 326 -43.84 -11.52 -37.54
CA PRO A 326 -43.78 -12.48 -36.45
C PRO A 326 -44.21 -11.82 -35.13
N ALA A 327 -45.51 -11.81 -34.86
CA ALA A 327 -46.02 -11.63 -33.50
C ALA A 327 -45.90 -12.96 -32.73
N GLY A 328 -45.20 -12.94 -31.58
CA GLY A 328 -45.68 -13.72 -30.43
C GLY A 328 -44.84 -14.85 -29.84
N LEU A 329 -43.58 -15.10 -30.24
CA LEU A 329 -42.76 -16.17 -29.60
C LEU A 329 -41.71 -15.67 -28.58
N GLY A 330 -41.49 -14.35 -28.43
CA GLY A 330 -40.47 -13.81 -27.53
C GLY A 330 -40.92 -13.56 -26.07
N SER A 331 -42.22 -13.52 -25.77
CA SER A 331 -42.71 -13.03 -24.48
C SER A 331 -42.65 -14.07 -23.35
N ALA A 332 -42.89 -15.35 -23.67
CA ALA A 332 -42.96 -16.42 -22.66
C ALA A 332 -41.59 -16.80 -22.05
N THR A 333 -40.50 -16.59 -22.78
CA THR A 333 -39.11 -16.80 -22.29
C THR A 333 -38.63 -15.64 -21.44
N ILE A 334 -38.97 -14.39 -21.82
CA ILE A 334 -38.62 -13.19 -21.04
C ILE A 334 -39.31 -13.20 -19.66
N ALA A 335 -40.58 -13.61 -19.61
CA ALA A 335 -41.32 -13.77 -18.35
C ALA A 335 -40.69 -14.80 -17.40
N LYS A 336 -40.03 -15.84 -17.92
CA LYS A 336 -39.34 -16.87 -17.12
C LYS A 336 -37.96 -16.44 -16.64
N ILE A 337 -37.31 -15.48 -17.32
CA ILE A 337 -35.95 -14.99 -16.99
C ILE A 337 -35.99 -13.80 -16.03
N LEU A 338 -37.07 -13.01 -16.05
CA LEU A 338 -37.30 -11.85 -15.16
C LEU A 338 -37.01 -12.11 -13.67
N PRO A 339 -37.47 -13.22 -13.03
CA PRO A 339 -37.16 -13.48 -11.62
C PRO A 339 -35.69 -13.82 -11.35
N HIS A 340 -34.93 -14.27 -12.36
CA HIS A 340 -33.51 -14.62 -12.22
C HIS A 340 -32.56 -13.47 -12.59
N LEU A 341 -33.08 -12.41 -13.19
CA LEU A 341 -32.33 -11.22 -13.61
C LEU A 341 -31.56 -10.53 -12.47
N PRO A 342 -32.09 -10.42 -11.23
CA PRO A 342 -31.33 -9.90 -10.10
C PRO A 342 -30.12 -10.77 -9.75
N HIS A 343 -30.24 -12.10 -9.84
CA HIS A 343 -29.14 -13.02 -9.57
C HIS A 343 -28.08 -12.94 -10.65
N ILE A 344 -28.47 -12.90 -11.92
CA ILE A 344 -27.53 -12.73 -13.06
C ILE A 344 -26.81 -11.37 -12.97
N ALA A 345 -27.52 -10.31 -12.57
CA ALA A 345 -26.92 -9.00 -12.37
C ALA A 345 -25.93 -9.00 -11.18
N MET A 346 -26.25 -9.70 -10.08
CA MET A 346 -25.34 -9.85 -8.95
C MET A 346 -24.11 -10.69 -9.31
N THR A 347 -24.27 -11.80 -10.04
CA THR A 347 -23.13 -12.62 -10.48
C THR A 347 -22.22 -11.84 -11.42
N SER A 348 -22.78 -11.05 -12.35
CA SER A 348 -21.99 -10.18 -13.22
C SER A 348 -21.23 -9.10 -12.45
N LYS A 349 -21.82 -8.53 -11.40
CA LYS A 349 -21.13 -7.58 -10.50
C LYS A 349 -19.99 -8.26 -9.74
N ASN A 350 -20.23 -9.46 -9.21
CA ASN A 350 -19.22 -10.24 -8.48
C ASN A 350 -18.08 -10.68 -9.40
N GLU A 351 -18.38 -11.07 -10.64
CA GLU A 351 -17.38 -11.40 -11.64
C GLU A 351 -16.48 -10.19 -11.93
N ARG A 352 -17.08 -9.00 -12.13
CA ARG A 352 -16.32 -7.76 -12.34
C ARG A 352 -15.46 -7.40 -11.14
N SER A 353 -15.98 -7.52 -9.91
CA SER A 353 -15.20 -7.21 -8.71
C SER A 353 -14.06 -8.20 -8.50
N LEU A 354 -14.27 -9.48 -8.80
CA LEU A 354 -13.23 -10.51 -8.72
C LEU A 354 -12.15 -10.27 -9.78
N LEU A 355 -12.52 -9.95 -11.02
CA LEU A 355 -11.56 -9.58 -12.06
C LEU A 355 -10.75 -8.34 -11.68
N GLN A 356 -11.40 -7.32 -11.11
CA GLN A 356 -10.70 -6.14 -10.62
C GLN A 356 -9.72 -6.49 -9.50
N GLN A 357 -10.11 -7.35 -8.56
CA GLN A 357 -9.24 -7.81 -7.49
C GLN A 357 -8.07 -8.64 -8.03
N ALA A 358 -8.31 -9.52 -9.00
CA ALA A 358 -7.27 -10.34 -9.63
C ALA A 358 -6.23 -9.47 -10.34
N VAL A 359 -6.67 -8.48 -11.13
CA VAL A 359 -5.78 -7.53 -11.80
C VAL A 359 -4.99 -6.69 -10.79
N TYR A 360 -5.65 -6.24 -9.72
CA TYR A 360 -4.98 -5.51 -8.64
C TYR A 360 -3.90 -6.34 -7.96
N LEU A 361 -4.21 -7.60 -7.61
CA LEU A 361 -3.24 -8.50 -6.98
C LEU A 361 -2.08 -8.84 -7.92
N GLN A 362 -2.35 -9.05 -9.21
CA GLN A 362 -1.31 -9.28 -10.20
C GLN A 362 -0.36 -8.07 -10.33
N SER A 363 -0.90 -6.85 -10.38
CA SER A 363 -0.10 -5.63 -10.40
C SER A 363 0.70 -5.44 -9.10
N ARG A 364 0.13 -5.79 -7.95
CA ARG A 364 0.85 -5.74 -6.66
C ARG A 364 1.96 -6.78 -6.60
N LEU A 365 1.74 -7.96 -7.14
CA LEU A 365 2.73 -9.04 -7.16
C LEU A 365 3.89 -8.68 -8.10
N SER A 366 3.61 -8.16 -9.30
CA SER A 366 4.66 -7.70 -10.21
C SER A 366 5.47 -6.55 -9.62
N SER A 367 4.82 -5.58 -8.98
CA SER A 367 5.50 -4.48 -8.29
C SER A 367 6.40 -4.98 -7.16
N ALA A 368 5.94 -5.97 -6.39
CA ALA A 368 6.75 -6.57 -5.33
C ALA A 368 7.93 -7.37 -5.90
N ASP A 369 7.73 -8.09 -7.00
CA ASP A 369 8.80 -8.81 -7.71
C ASP A 369 9.87 -7.85 -8.23
N ASP A 370 9.47 -6.70 -8.78
CA ASP A 370 10.38 -5.64 -9.22
C ASP A 370 11.15 -5.04 -8.04
N GLU A 371 10.47 -4.72 -6.93
CA GLU A 371 11.12 -4.23 -5.70
C GLU A 371 12.12 -5.24 -5.13
N ILE A 372 11.78 -6.53 -5.15
CA ILE A 372 12.67 -7.60 -4.72
C ILE A 372 13.87 -7.69 -5.67
N ALA A 373 13.64 -7.67 -6.99
CA ALA A 373 14.71 -7.70 -7.98
C ALA A 373 15.68 -6.52 -7.81
N ASP A 374 15.16 -5.31 -7.62
CA ASP A 374 15.96 -4.11 -7.37
C ASP A 374 16.72 -4.18 -6.05
N SER A 375 16.09 -4.66 -4.98
CA SER A 375 16.76 -4.84 -3.70
C SER A 375 17.88 -5.89 -3.78
N LEU A 376 17.69 -6.97 -4.54
CA LEU A 376 18.70 -8.00 -4.77
C LEU A 376 19.84 -7.48 -5.63
N LEU A 377 19.55 -6.69 -6.68
CA LEU A 377 20.57 -6.04 -7.49
C LEU A 377 21.39 -5.06 -6.65
N ARG A 378 20.74 -4.22 -5.85
CA ARG A 378 21.39 -3.30 -4.94
C ARG A 378 22.25 -4.01 -3.90
N LEU A 379 21.75 -5.08 -3.28
CA LEU A 379 22.53 -5.91 -2.35
C LEU A 379 23.72 -6.59 -3.05
N ALA A 380 23.57 -7.01 -4.31
CA ALA A 380 24.66 -7.58 -5.10
C ALA A 380 25.73 -6.52 -5.43
N GLU A 381 25.32 -5.29 -5.72
CA GLU A 381 26.23 -4.16 -5.97
C GLU A 381 26.95 -3.68 -4.69
N GLU A 382 26.23 -3.60 -3.56
CA GLU A 382 26.78 -3.16 -2.27
C GLU A 382 27.64 -4.25 -1.60
N SER A 383 27.43 -5.54 -1.94
CA SER A 383 28.21 -6.65 -1.38
C SER A 383 29.40 -7.04 -2.27
N HIS A 384 30.52 -6.34 -2.11
CA HIS A 384 31.84 -6.84 -2.53
C HIS A 384 32.28 -8.15 -1.81
N LEU A 385 31.42 -8.73 -0.96
CA LEU A 385 31.62 -10.00 -0.25
C LEU A 385 30.90 -11.19 -0.90
N LEU A 386 29.98 -10.97 -1.84
CA LEU A 386 29.49 -12.04 -2.71
C LEU A 386 30.49 -12.21 -3.86
N SER A 387 31.54 -13.00 -3.60
CA SER A 387 32.38 -13.53 -4.67
C SER A 387 31.45 -14.12 -5.73
N SER A 388 31.62 -13.72 -6.98
CA SER A 388 30.86 -14.10 -8.18
C SER A 388 30.56 -15.61 -8.24
N GLY A 389 29.53 -16.01 -7.52
CA GLY A 389 29.14 -17.40 -7.29
C GLY A 389 28.17 -17.85 -8.35
N GLN A 390 28.59 -17.85 -9.63
CA GLN A 390 27.80 -18.39 -10.75
C GLN A 390 27.32 -19.84 -10.52
N LYS A 391 27.91 -20.56 -9.55
CA LYS A 391 27.50 -21.90 -9.13
C LYS A 391 26.21 -21.91 -8.31
N HIS A 392 25.93 -20.87 -7.51
CA HIS A 392 24.68 -20.78 -6.73
C HIS A 392 23.51 -20.30 -7.58
N LEU A 393 23.69 -19.41 -8.55
CA LEU A 393 22.61 -19.03 -9.48
C LEU A 393 22.04 -20.23 -10.23
N LYS A 394 22.87 -21.18 -10.67
CA LYS A 394 22.39 -22.41 -11.32
C LYS A 394 21.63 -23.33 -10.38
N ALA A 395 22.00 -23.38 -9.10
CA ALA A 395 21.26 -24.14 -8.10
C ALA A 395 19.91 -23.47 -7.82
N TRP A 396 19.90 -22.14 -7.65
CA TRP A 396 18.70 -21.34 -7.47
C TRP A 396 17.73 -21.44 -8.65
N GLY A 397 18.24 -21.34 -9.88
CA GLY A 397 17.42 -21.51 -11.08
C GLY A 397 16.84 -22.92 -11.23
N LYS A 398 17.54 -23.96 -10.74
CA LYS A 398 16.99 -25.32 -10.68
C LYS A 398 15.89 -25.45 -9.64
N THR A 399 16.07 -24.87 -8.45
CA THR A 399 15.02 -24.86 -7.41
C THR A 399 13.81 -24.02 -7.82
N ALA A 400 14.01 -22.88 -8.49
CA ALA A 400 12.94 -22.05 -9.01
C ALA A 400 12.15 -22.80 -10.10
N ALA A 401 12.85 -23.40 -11.08
CA ALA A 401 12.18 -24.23 -12.08
C ALA A 401 11.46 -25.45 -11.47
N GLN A 402 11.94 -25.97 -10.34
CA GLN A 402 11.28 -27.05 -9.62
C GLN A 402 10.05 -26.57 -8.85
N SER A 403 10.09 -25.37 -8.25
CA SER A 403 8.91 -24.77 -7.62
C SER A 403 7.85 -24.41 -8.64
N ASP A 404 8.24 -23.88 -9.81
CA ASP A 404 7.31 -23.53 -10.88
C ASP A 404 6.60 -24.78 -11.42
N ARG A 405 7.33 -25.88 -11.60
CA ARG A 405 6.69 -27.17 -11.95
C ARG A 405 5.75 -27.67 -10.86
N ALA A 406 6.15 -27.55 -9.59
CA ALA A 406 5.31 -27.97 -8.48
C ALA A 406 4.03 -27.14 -8.36
N THR A 407 4.08 -25.83 -8.66
CA THR A 407 2.89 -24.97 -8.68
C THR A 407 2.01 -25.26 -9.89
N GLU A 408 2.57 -25.50 -11.08
CA GLU A 408 1.83 -25.93 -12.26
C GLU A 408 1.10 -27.27 -12.02
N GLU A 409 1.78 -28.25 -11.43
CA GLU A 409 1.20 -29.55 -11.04
C GLU A 409 0.08 -29.37 -10.00
N PHE A 410 0.30 -28.52 -8.99
CA PHE A 410 -0.73 -28.23 -7.99
C PHE A 410 -1.97 -27.54 -8.59
N VAL A 411 -1.77 -26.54 -9.45
CA VAL A 411 -2.87 -25.81 -10.08
C VAL A 411 -3.64 -26.71 -11.05
N SER A 412 -2.95 -27.51 -11.86
CA SER A 412 -3.61 -28.47 -12.77
C SER A 412 -4.41 -29.53 -12.01
N ALA A 413 -3.86 -30.09 -10.93
CA ALA A 413 -4.59 -31.02 -10.06
C ALA A 413 -5.83 -30.37 -9.45
N ARG A 414 -5.72 -29.11 -8.99
CA ARG A 414 -6.86 -28.37 -8.42
C ARG A 414 -7.92 -28.04 -9.46
N MET A 415 -7.53 -27.72 -10.69
CA MET A 415 -8.47 -27.48 -11.79
C MET A 415 -9.22 -28.75 -12.17
N GLU A 416 -8.56 -29.90 -12.18
CA GLU A 416 -9.19 -31.19 -12.42
C GLU A 416 -10.20 -31.55 -11.32
N GLU A 417 -9.85 -31.29 -10.05
CA GLU A 417 -10.76 -31.46 -8.92
C GLU A 417 -12.03 -30.60 -9.07
N ILE A 418 -11.86 -29.31 -9.40
CA ILE A 418 -12.97 -28.40 -9.65
C ILE A 418 -13.81 -28.87 -10.84
N HIS A 419 -13.18 -29.34 -11.91
CA HIS A 419 -13.90 -29.88 -13.07
C HIS A 419 -14.78 -31.07 -12.68
N GLN A 420 -14.25 -31.99 -11.87
CA GLN A 420 -15.01 -33.13 -11.35
C GLN A 420 -16.17 -32.70 -10.45
N GLU A 421 -15.99 -31.68 -9.61
CA GLU A 421 -17.07 -31.11 -8.81
C GLU A 421 -18.17 -30.51 -9.67
N VAL A 422 -17.81 -29.74 -10.71
CA VAL A 422 -18.77 -29.16 -11.65
C VAL A 422 -19.55 -30.25 -12.40
N VAL A 423 -18.88 -31.31 -12.86
CA VAL A 423 -19.55 -32.46 -13.49
C VAL A 423 -20.51 -33.14 -12.51
N LYS A 424 -20.12 -33.35 -11.25
CA LYS A 424 -21.01 -33.90 -10.22
C LYS A 424 -22.25 -33.02 -10.02
N LEU A 425 -22.07 -31.71 -9.87
CA LEU A 425 -23.18 -30.77 -9.74
C LEU A 425 -24.11 -30.78 -10.97
N TRP A 426 -23.53 -30.93 -12.16
CA TRP A 426 -24.29 -31.04 -13.40
C TRP A 426 -25.13 -32.33 -13.43
N THR A 427 -24.57 -33.49 -13.05
CA THR A 427 -25.34 -34.74 -12.95
C THR A 427 -26.47 -34.68 -11.91
N ILE A 428 -26.24 -34.01 -10.77
CA ILE A 428 -27.28 -33.78 -9.74
C ILE A 428 -28.41 -32.91 -10.31
N ARG A 429 -28.07 -31.89 -11.09
CA ARG A 429 -29.05 -31.04 -11.78
C ARG A 429 -29.87 -31.83 -12.81
N GLU A 430 -29.25 -32.72 -13.56
CA GLU A 430 -29.98 -33.59 -14.51
C GLU A 430 -30.92 -34.56 -13.78
N LEU A 431 -30.45 -35.19 -12.70
CA LEU A 431 -31.28 -36.09 -11.89
C LEU A 431 -32.47 -35.36 -11.25
N SER A 432 -32.27 -34.16 -10.72
CA SER A 432 -33.35 -33.33 -10.18
C SER A 432 -34.31 -32.83 -11.26
N SER A 433 -33.80 -32.51 -12.46
CA SER A 433 -34.62 -32.19 -13.64
C SER A 433 -35.51 -33.38 -14.06
N LEU A 434 -34.95 -34.59 -14.11
CA LEU A 434 -35.70 -35.81 -14.39
C LEU A 434 -36.76 -36.09 -13.31
N HIS A 435 -36.43 -35.92 -12.03
CA HIS A 435 -37.39 -36.08 -10.93
C HIS A 435 -38.54 -35.08 -11.04
N SER A 436 -38.25 -33.81 -11.36
CA SER A 436 -39.29 -32.80 -11.57
C SER A 436 -40.20 -33.11 -12.78
N ARG A 437 -39.67 -33.75 -13.83
CA ARG A 437 -40.48 -34.20 -14.98
C ARG A 437 -41.40 -35.37 -14.63
N VAL A 438 -40.92 -36.32 -13.81
CA VAL A 438 -41.73 -37.47 -13.37
C VAL A 438 -42.89 -37.02 -12.46
N LEU A 439 -42.64 -36.06 -11.56
CA LEU A 439 -43.67 -35.52 -10.65
C LEU A 439 -44.74 -34.67 -11.35
N VAL A 440 -44.50 -34.21 -12.59
CA VAL A 440 -45.49 -33.45 -13.40
C VAL A 440 -46.38 -34.39 -14.24
N CYS A 441 -46.01 -35.67 -14.37
CA CYS A 441 -46.76 -36.67 -15.15
C CYS A 441 -47.64 -37.60 -14.30
N THR A 442 -47.66 -37.45 -12.97
CA THR A 442 -48.61 -38.08 -12.05
C THR A 442 -49.65 -37.07 -11.60
#